data_AF-A0A820A811-F1
#
_entry.id   AF-A0A820A811-F1
#
_cell.length_a   1.000
_cell.length_b   1.000
_cell.length_c   1.000
_cell.angle_alpha   90.00
_cell.angle_beta   90.00
_cell.angle_gamma   90.00
#
_symmetry.space_group_name_H-M   'P 1'
#
loop_
_entity.id
_entity.type
_entity.pdbx_description
1 polymer ?
#
loop_
_entity_poly.entity_id
_entity_poly.type
_entity_poly.pdbx_seq_one_letter_code
_entity_poly.pdbx_strand_id
1 'polypeptide(L)' 'SLHERFCDILTCDENVTEHGLRFRPIAGNTVFWYNMDEYGQVDYWTVHAGRPPGENGTKIGLNVWTRLEKFPV' A
#
# COMPACT_ATOMS: atom_id res chain seq x y z
N SER A 1 -20.02 6.57 0.76
CA SER A 1 -19.52 5.57 -0.22
C SER A 1 -18.60 4.57 0.49
N LEU A 2 -18.15 3.48 -0.16
CA LEU A 2 -17.23 2.49 0.47
C LEU A 2 -15.97 3.15 1.07
N HIS A 3 -15.57 4.31 0.54
CA HIS A 3 -14.41 5.10 0.97
C HIS A 3 -14.59 5.74 2.36
N GLU A 4 -15.79 6.24 2.70
CA GLU A 4 -16.06 6.94 3.96
C GLU A 4 -15.84 6.05 5.19
N ARG A 5 -16.14 4.75 5.07
CA ARG A 5 -16.00 3.78 6.17
C ARG A 5 -14.55 3.50 6.56
N PHE A 6 -13.60 3.89 5.73
CA PHE A 6 -12.18 3.60 5.92
C PHE A 6 -11.35 4.86 6.17
N CYS A 7 -11.98 6.02 6.38
CA CYS A 7 -11.24 7.27 6.60
C CYS A 7 -10.44 7.32 7.91
N ASP A 8 -10.66 6.37 8.83
CA ASP A 8 -9.81 6.20 10.01
C ASP A 8 -8.44 5.57 9.69
N ILE A 9 -8.34 4.85 8.57
CA ILE A 9 -7.13 4.13 8.13
C ILE A 9 -6.57 4.65 6.79
N LEU A 10 -7.41 5.24 5.96
CA LEU A 10 -7.07 5.88 4.69
C LEU A 10 -7.03 7.40 4.85
N THR A 11 -6.39 8.07 3.90
CA THR A 11 -6.36 9.53 3.85
C THR A 11 -7.39 10.02 2.83
N CYS A 12 -8.61 10.36 3.30
CA CYS A 12 -9.77 10.72 2.47
C CYS A 12 -9.87 12.21 2.11
N ASP A 13 -9.01 13.05 2.69
CA ASP A 13 -8.96 14.51 2.53
C ASP A 13 -8.18 14.95 1.28
N GLU A 14 -7.71 14.01 0.45
CA GLU A 14 -6.99 14.30 -0.79
C GLU A 14 -7.66 13.73 -2.03
N ASN A 15 -7.40 14.38 -3.17
CA ASN A 15 -7.85 13.92 -4.47
C ASN A 15 -7.10 12.63 -4.86
N VAL A 16 -7.72 11.49 -4.56
CA VAL A 16 -7.20 10.14 -4.86
C VAL A 16 -6.87 9.98 -6.35
N THR A 17 -7.59 10.68 -7.23
CA THR A 17 -7.39 10.62 -8.70
C THR A 17 -6.04 11.21 -9.13
N GLU A 18 -5.55 12.21 -8.41
CA GLU A 18 -4.30 12.91 -8.75
C GLU A 18 -3.09 12.38 -7.95
N HIS A 19 -3.33 11.91 -6.72
CA HIS A 19 -2.25 11.57 -5.78
C HIS A 19 -2.19 10.09 -5.39
N GLY A 20 -3.13 9.29 -5.89
CA GLY A 20 -3.26 7.88 -5.53
C GLY A 20 -3.85 7.67 -4.12
N LEU A 21 -4.05 6.41 -3.76
CA LEU A 21 -4.56 6.02 -2.45
C LEU A 21 -3.44 6.03 -1.40
N ARG A 22 -3.73 6.52 -0.19
CA ARG A 22 -2.77 6.59 0.91
C ARG A 22 -3.28 5.94 2.18
N PHE A 23 -2.35 5.30 2.88
CA PHE A 23 -2.58 4.56 4.10
C PHE A 23 -1.88 5.22 5.28
N ARG A 24 -2.60 5.38 6.38
CA ARG A 24 -2.01 5.87 7.64
C ARG A 24 -1.13 4.77 8.24
N PRO A 25 0.12 5.07 8.65
CA PRO A 25 1.02 4.09 9.26
C PRO A 25 0.63 3.83 10.72
N ILE A 26 -0.43 3.05 10.94
CA ILE A 26 -0.94 2.67 12.27
C ILE A 26 -0.24 1.38 12.72
N ALA A 27 0.36 1.41 13.92
CA ALA A 27 1.06 0.25 14.48
C ALA A 27 0.11 -0.97 14.60
N GLY A 28 0.58 -2.13 14.16
CA GLY A 28 -0.20 -3.38 14.15
C GLY A 28 -1.04 -3.61 12.90
N ASN A 29 -1.26 -2.58 12.07
CA ASN A 29 -2.00 -2.76 10.82
C ASN A 29 -1.12 -3.37 9.73
N THR A 30 -1.76 -4.06 8.78
CA THR A 30 -1.13 -4.60 7.58
C THR A 30 -1.91 -4.17 6.35
N VAL A 31 -1.20 -3.82 5.29
CA VAL A 31 -1.76 -3.60 3.94
C VAL A 31 -1.17 -4.67 3.04
N PHE A 32 -2.00 -5.27 2.21
CA PHE A 32 -1.58 -6.25 1.21
C PHE A 32 -2.18 -5.90 -0.15
N TRP A 33 -1.45 -6.23 -1.21
CA TRP A 33 -1.87 -6.07 -2.60
C TRP A 33 -1.18 -7.12 -3.46
N TYR A 34 -1.71 -7.36 -4.66
CA TYR A 34 -1.06 -8.18 -5.67
C TYR A 34 -0.23 -7.30 -6.59
N ASN A 35 1.03 -7.65 -6.84
CA ASN A 35 1.84 -6.92 -7.83
C ASN A 35 1.55 -7.37 -9.27
N MET A 36 0.73 -8.42 -9.45
CA MET A 36 0.40 -9.01 -10.74
C MET A 36 -1.11 -9.10 -10.93
N ASP A 37 -1.57 -9.01 -12.17
CA ASP A 37 -2.95 -9.20 -12.57
C ASP A 37 -3.34 -10.69 -12.65
N GLU A 38 -4.59 -10.97 -13.04
CA GLU A 38 -5.12 -12.33 -13.19
C GLU A 38 -4.41 -13.17 -14.27
N TYR A 39 -3.66 -12.52 -15.18
CA TYR A 39 -2.87 -13.16 -16.23
C TYR A 39 -1.38 -13.29 -15.87
N GLY A 40 -0.98 -12.87 -14.67
CA GLY A 40 0.41 -12.93 -14.19
C GLY A 40 1.29 -11.78 -14.69
N GLN A 41 0.72 -10.74 -15.29
CA GLN A 41 1.46 -9.57 -15.76
C GLN A 41 1.58 -8.53 -14.65
N VAL A 42 2.60 -7.66 -14.71
CA VAL A 42 2.77 -6.58 -13.74
C VAL A 42 1.55 -5.66 -13.74
N ASP A 43 0.93 -5.47 -12.57
CA ASP A 43 -0.17 -4.53 -12.40
C ASP A 43 0.36 -3.14 -12.06
N TYR A 44 0.38 -2.26 -13.07
CA TYR A 44 0.85 -0.87 -12.94
C TYR A 44 -0.03 0.01 -12.04
N TRP A 45 -1.26 -0.40 -11.70
CA TRP A 45 -2.07 0.31 -10.72
C TRP A 45 -1.53 0.19 -9.29
N THR A 46 -0.59 -0.74 -9.07
CA THR A 46 -0.01 -1.00 -7.74
C THR A 46 1.33 -0.32 -7.50
N VAL A 47 1.73 0.62 -8.37
CA VAL A 47 2.89 1.48 -8.12
C VAL A 47 2.70 2.19 -6.78
N HIS A 48 3.68 2.04 -5.88
CA HIS A 48 3.59 2.54 -4.51
C HIS A 48 4.94 3.05 -4.02
N ALA A 49 4.89 3.96 -3.05
CA ALA A 49 6.07 4.50 -2.40
C ALA A 49 5.76 4.86 -0.93
N GLY A 50 6.80 4.90 -0.11
CA GLY A 50 6.72 5.51 1.21
C GLY A 50 7.00 7.01 1.11
N ARG A 51 6.06 7.85 1.56
CA ARG A 51 6.36 9.26 1.81
C ARG A 51 7.36 9.38 2.98
N PRO A 52 8.24 10.39 2.97
CA PRO A 52 9.07 10.70 4.12
C PRO A 52 8.20 10.84 5.37
N PRO A 53 8.64 10.32 6.53
CA PRO A 53 7.97 10.62 7.78
C PRO A 53 8.03 12.14 8.04
N GLY A 54 7.10 12.66 8.86
CA GLY A 54 7.13 14.06 9.29
C GLY A 54 8.45 14.39 10.01
N GLU A 55 8.77 15.68 10.16
CA GLU A 55 10.10 16.19 10.55
C GLU A 55 10.73 15.51 11.77
N ASN A 56 9.92 15.08 12.75
CA ASN A 56 10.38 14.40 13.96
C ASN A 56 9.80 12.98 14.14
N GLY A 57 9.33 12.37 13.04
CA GLY A 57 8.69 11.05 13.05
C GLY A 57 9.65 9.93 12.66
N THR A 58 9.54 8.77 13.31
CA THR A 58 10.17 7.51 12.85
C THR A 58 9.08 6.56 12.37
N LYS A 59 9.29 5.96 11.19
CA LYS A 59 8.42 4.92 10.65
C LYS A 59 9.22 3.62 10.51
N ILE A 60 8.76 2.57 11.18
CA ILE A 60 9.30 1.21 11.05
C ILE A 60 8.23 0.35 10.39
N GLY A 61 8.63 -0.45 9.40
CA GLY A 61 7.73 -1.35 8.67
C GLY A 61 8.41 -2.65 8.30
N LEU A 62 7.61 -3.68 8.06
CA LEU A 62 8.03 -4.98 7.57
C LEU A 62 7.32 -5.27 6.26
N ASN A 63 8.08 -5.69 5.24
CA ASN A 63 7.52 -6.19 3.99
C ASN A 63 7.73 -7.71 3.92
N VAL A 64 6.68 -8.41 3.50
CA VAL A 64 6.73 -9.85 3.21
C VAL A 64 6.34 -10.03 1.75
N TRP A 65 7.23 -10.60 0.95
CA TRP A 65 6.98 -10.89 -0.45
C TRP A 65 6.72 -12.37 -0.67
N THR A 66 5.58 -12.67 -1.28
CA THR A 66 5.27 -14.00 -1.81
C THR A 66 5.62 -14.06 -3.29
N ARG A 67 5.88 -15.27 -3.78
CA ARG A 67 6.11 -15.56 -5.21
C ARG A 67 5.12 -16.63 -5.65
N LEU A 68 4.74 -16.60 -6.92
CA LEU A 68 3.93 -17.67 -7.50
C LEU A 68 4.77 -18.94 -7.73
N GLU A 69 6.03 -18.76 -8.11
CA GLU A 69 6.97 -19.85 -8.33
C GLU A 69 7.88 -20.10 -7.14
N LYS A 70 8.37 -21.34 -7.04
CA LYS A 70 9.37 -21.73 -6.05
C LYS A 70 10.73 -21.13 -6.41
N PHE A 71 11.58 -20.93 -5.41
CA PHE A 71 12.97 -20.61 -5.67
C PHE A 71 13.64 -21.75 -6.45
N PRO A 72 14.53 -21.44 -7.40
CA PRO A 72 15.39 -22.45 -7.99
C PRO A 72 16.17 -23.14 -6.86
N VAL A 73 16.13 -24.47 -6.86
CA VAL A 73 16.97 -25.31 -6.00
C VAL A 73 18.30 -25.60 -6.67
#